data_AF-A0A929SH71-F1
#
_entry.id   AF-A0A929SH71-F1
#
_cell.length_a   1.000
_cell.length_b   1.000
_cell.length_c   1.000
_cell.angle_alpha   90.00
_cell.angle_beta   90.00
_cell.angle_gamma   90.00
#
_symmetry.space_group_name_H-M   'P 1'
#
loop_
_entity.id
_entity.type
_entity.pdbx_description
1 polymer ?
#
loop_
_entity_poly.entity_id
_entity_poly.type
_entity_poly.pdbx_seq_one_letter_code
_entity_poly.pdbx_strand_id
1 'polypeptide(L)'
;MKKYLLLFIVPALVLASGEHGGAKDYDVLWRSINFILFFGILFYLLKGPVKAAYQARIDGIASRLEANQKILKESAARKEQAKKDLEEAKVQGAALIETAKKETFFAAEKIKNAAEQEISNLQKSFDEQKDFEARKIKKEVVGEILRDVFETDAVKLSQDKLVQIVEKKAV
;
A
#
# COMPACT_ATOMS: atom_id res chain seq x y z
N MET A 1 -15.13 -52.89 0.43
CA MET A 1 -16.36 -53.51 0.97
C MET A 1 -16.74 -54.83 0.28
N LYS A 2 -16.70 -54.94 -1.05
CA LYS A 2 -17.02 -56.19 -1.78
C LYS A 2 -16.16 -57.44 -1.42
N LYS A 3 -14.86 -57.27 -1.10
CA LYS A 3 -13.97 -58.38 -0.68
C LYS A 3 -14.33 -58.99 0.68
N TYR A 4 -14.85 -58.19 1.61
CA TYR A 4 -15.25 -58.69 2.95
C TYR A 4 -16.63 -59.35 2.93
N LEU A 5 -17.48 -59.00 1.96
CA LEU A 5 -18.78 -59.64 1.76
C LEU A 5 -18.62 -61.11 1.33
N LEU A 6 -17.65 -61.40 0.47
CA LEU A 6 -17.28 -62.77 0.08
C LEU A 6 -16.77 -63.61 1.26
N LEU A 7 -16.05 -62.99 2.20
CA LEU A 7 -15.58 -63.64 3.43
C LEU A 7 -16.72 -64.04 4.39
N PHE A 8 -17.88 -63.40 4.28
CA PHE A 8 -19.09 -63.74 5.04
C PHE A 8 -19.97 -64.80 4.36
N ILE A 9 -20.04 -64.78 3.02
CA ILE A 9 -20.93 -65.65 2.24
C ILE A 9 -20.40 -67.09 2.15
N VAL A 10 -19.09 -67.26 1.97
CA VAL A 10 -18.48 -68.59 1.78
C VAL A 10 -18.64 -69.49 3.02
N PRO A 11 -18.36 -69.02 4.26
CA PRO A 11 -18.56 -69.86 5.45
C PRO A 11 -20.04 -70.12 5.75
N ALA A 12 -20.92 -69.15 5.49
CA ALA A 12 -22.36 -69.30 5.70
C ALA A 12 -22.96 -70.39 4.79
N LEU A 13 -22.49 -70.50 3.55
CA LEU A 13 -22.89 -71.56 2.62
C LEU A 13 -22.35 -72.94 3.03
N VAL A 14 -21.09 -73.02 3.44
CA VAL A 14 -20.45 -74.28 3.88
C VAL A 14 -21.06 -74.81 5.18
N LEU A 15 -21.42 -73.95 6.12
CA LEU A 15 -22.10 -74.33 7.36
C LEU A 15 -23.57 -74.74 7.13
N ALA A 16 -24.20 -74.24 6.05
CA ALA A 16 -25.57 -74.58 5.66
C ALA A 16 -25.66 -75.85 4.80
N SER A 17 -24.62 -76.22 4.05
CA SER A 17 -24.63 -77.34 3.09
C SER A 17 -24.20 -78.70 3.65
N GLY A 18 -24.11 -78.87 4.97
CA GLY A 18 -23.74 -80.16 5.58
C GLY A 18 -24.84 -81.22 5.42
N GLU A 19 -24.62 -82.19 4.51
CA GLU A 19 -25.49 -83.35 4.23
C GLU A 19 -25.87 -84.12 5.52
N HIS A 20 -27.17 -84.37 5.67
CA HIS A 20 -27.77 -85.09 6.80
C HIS A 20 -27.63 -86.61 6.61
N GLY A 21 -26.76 -87.24 7.41
CA GLY A 21 -26.62 -88.69 7.47
C GLY A 21 -26.39 -89.19 8.90
N GLY A 22 -27.44 -89.17 9.75
CA GLY A 22 -27.50 -89.93 11.01
C GLY A 22 -27.75 -89.12 12.29
N ALA A 23 -28.81 -89.50 13.02
CA ALA A 23 -29.20 -89.11 14.40
C ALA A 23 -29.42 -87.61 14.71
N LYS A 24 -30.69 -87.22 14.86
CA LYS A 24 -31.20 -85.84 15.04
C LYS A 24 -30.75 -85.11 16.32
N ASP A 25 -30.27 -85.79 17.35
CA ASP A 25 -30.00 -85.16 18.66
C ASP A 25 -28.52 -84.80 18.88
N TYR A 26 -27.58 -85.43 18.17
CA TYR A 26 -26.13 -85.12 18.28
C TYR A 26 -25.65 -84.07 17.26
N ASP A 27 -26.43 -83.78 16.23
CA ASP A 27 -26.07 -82.83 15.16
C ASP A 27 -26.08 -81.36 15.66
N VAL A 28 -27.06 -81.01 16.50
CA VAL A 28 -27.22 -79.64 17.02
C VAL A 28 -26.04 -79.24 17.92
N LEU A 29 -25.52 -80.17 18.73
CA LEU A 29 -24.42 -79.90 19.65
C LEU A 29 -23.12 -79.59 18.88
N TRP A 30 -22.77 -80.40 17.89
CA TRP A 30 -21.59 -80.20 17.06
C TRP A 30 -21.70 -78.96 16.17
N ARG A 31 -22.88 -78.67 15.61
CA ARG A 31 -23.14 -77.41 14.88
C ARG A 31 -23.01 -76.18 15.76
N SER A 32 -23.47 -76.25 17.01
CA SER A 32 -23.35 -75.14 17.97
C SER A 32 -21.89 -74.86 18.35
N ILE A 33 -21.10 -75.90 18.57
CA ILE A 33 -19.65 -75.77 18.81
C ILE A 33 -18.96 -75.12 17.61
N ASN A 34 -19.26 -75.57 16.38
CA ASN A 34 -18.73 -74.97 15.15
C ASN A 34 -19.16 -73.51 14.96
N PHE A 35 -20.41 -73.18 15.30
CA PHE A 35 -20.91 -71.81 15.25
C PHE A 35 -20.18 -70.91 16.25
N ILE A 36 -19.97 -71.37 17.49
CA ILE A 36 -19.22 -70.62 18.51
C ILE A 36 -17.76 -70.43 18.07
N LEU A 37 -17.13 -71.47 17.52
CA LEU A 37 -15.75 -71.40 17.03
C LEU A 37 -15.64 -70.40 15.87
N PHE A 38 -16.56 -70.48 14.90
CA PHE A 38 -16.62 -69.55 13.78
C PHE A 38 -16.88 -68.12 14.25
N PHE A 39 -17.85 -67.92 15.14
CA PHE A 39 -18.19 -66.60 15.68
C PHE A 39 -17.03 -66.02 16.50
N GLY A 40 -16.29 -66.85 17.24
CA GLY A 40 -15.09 -66.44 17.97
C GLY A 40 -13.98 -65.93 17.04
N ILE A 41 -13.70 -66.67 15.96
CA ILE A 41 -12.71 -66.25 14.93
C ILE A 41 -13.19 -64.98 14.22
N LEU A 42 -14.48 -64.93 13.87
CA LEU A 42 -15.08 -63.78 13.20
C LEU A 42 -15.03 -62.52 14.08
N PHE A 43 -15.37 -62.63 15.35
CA PHE A 43 -15.29 -61.55 16.31
C PHE A 43 -13.85 -61.08 16.50
N TYR A 44 -12.89 -62.02 16.60
CA TYR A 44 -11.47 -61.71 16.71
C TYR A 44 -10.96 -60.90 15.50
N LEU A 45 -11.39 -61.25 14.28
CA LEU A 45 -10.97 -60.58 13.05
C LEU A 45 -11.68 -59.23 12.84
N LEU A 46 -12.95 -59.10 13.25
CA LEU A 46 -13.76 -57.90 13.02
C LEU A 46 -13.62 -56.82 14.09
N LYS A 47 -13.29 -57.17 15.35
CA LYS A 47 -13.21 -56.20 16.45
C LYS A 47 -12.27 -55.03 16.15
N GLY A 48 -11.15 -55.29 15.47
CA GLY A 48 -10.16 -54.30 15.07
C GLY A 48 -10.67 -53.32 14.01
N PRO A 49 -10.98 -53.79 12.78
CA PRO A 49 -11.41 -52.92 11.69
C PRO A 49 -12.73 -52.20 11.98
N VAL A 50 -13.68 -52.83 12.70
CA VAL A 50 -14.93 -52.18 13.07
C VAL A 50 -14.67 -51.02 14.03
N LYS A 51 -13.91 -51.24 15.11
CA LYS A 51 -13.56 -50.18 16.06
C LYS A 51 -12.78 -49.04 15.39
N ALA A 52 -11.82 -49.37 14.52
CA ALA A 52 -11.05 -48.38 13.77
C ALA A 52 -11.94 -47.56 12.82
N ALA A 53 -12.90 -48.19 12.13
CA ALA A 53 -13.83 -47.49 11.24
C ALA A 53 -14.75 -46.52 12.00
N TYR A 54 -15.23 -46.91 13.17
CA TYR A 54 -16.03 -46.00 14.03
C TYR A 54 -15.19 -44.85 14.57
N GLN A 55 -13.97 -45.13 15.06
CA GLN A 55 -13.08 -44.08 15.55
C GLN A 55 -12.71 -43.09 14.45
N ALA A 56 -12.34 -43.58 13.26
CA ALA A 56 -12.02 -42.71 12.12
C ALA A 56 -13.18 -41.79 11.71
N ARG A 57 -14.44 -42.25 11.86
CA ARG A 57 -15.61 -41.39 11.62
C ARG A 57 -15.77 -40.33 12.71
N ILE A 58 -15.60 -40.70 13.98
CA ILE A 58 -15.66 -39.76 15.11
C ILE A 58 -14.58 -38.68 14.93
N ASP A 59 -13.34 -39.08 14.67
CA ASP A 59 -12.22 -38.17 14.45
C ASP A 59 -12.45 -37.28 13.23
N GLY A 60 -13.00 -37.83 12.15
CA GLY A 60 -13.36 -37.07 10.96
C GLY A 60 -14.43 -36.01 11.19
N ILE A 61 -15.43 -36.29 12.03
CA ILE A 61 -16.46 -35.31 12.42
C ILE A 61 -15.86 -34.24 13.33
N ALA A 62 -15.05 -34.64 14.32
CA ALA A 62 -14.37 -33.72 15.23
C ALA A 62 -13.47 -32.75 14.47
N SER A 63 -12.66 -33.25 13.54
CA SER A 63 -11.77 -32.44 12.70
C SER A 63 -12.54 -31.43 11.83
N ARG A 64 -13.67 -31.84 11.22
CA ARG A 64 -14.52 -30.93 10.44
C ARG A 64 -15.15 -29.84 11.30
N LEU A 65 -15.59 -30.18 12.51
CA LEU A 65 -16.16 -29.21 13.44
C LEU A 65 -15.10 -28.21 13.89
N GLU A 66 -13.90 -28.68 14.24
CA GLU A 66 -12.78 -27.83 14.63
C GLU A 66 -12.36 -26.90 13.48
N ALA A 67 -12.25 -27.42 12.26
CA ALA A 67 -11.94 -26.63 11.07
C ALA A 67 -13.00 -25.54 10.82
N ASN A 68 -14.29 -25.87 10.93
CA ASN A 68 -15.36 -24.90 10.77
C ASN A 68 -15.33 -23.83 11.88
N GLN A 69 -15.12 -24.22 13.14
CA GLN A 69 -14.98 -23.26 14.24
C GLN A 69 -13.78 -22.34 14.03
N LYS A 70 -12.65 -22.87 13.54
CA LYS A 70 -11.47 -22.08 13.21
C LYS A 70 -11.77 -21.09 12.10
N ILE A 71 -12.38 -21.53 11.00
CA ILE A 71 -12.76 -20.65 9.87
C ILE A 71 -13.72 -19.55 10.34
N LEU A 72 -14.69 -19.87 11.18
CA LEU A 72 -15.63 -18.89 11.73
C LEU A 72 -14.92 -17.86 12.61
N LYS A 73 -14.06 -18.30 13.54
CA LYS A 73 -13.28 -17.41 14.40
C LYS A 73 -12.35 -16.51 13.57
N GLU A 74 -11.62 -17.09 12.63
CA GLU A 74 -10.73 -16.33 11.74
C GLU A 74 -11.50 -15.33 10.88
N SER A 75 -12.68 -15.69 10.37
CA SER A 75 -13.49 -14.80 9.53
C SER A 75 -14.11 -13.67 10.34
N ALA A 76 -14.54 -13.94 11.57
CA ALA A 76 -15.00 -12.91 12.50
C ALA A 76 -13.85 -11.95 12.86
N ALA A 77 -12.66 -12.48 13.16
CA ALA A 77 -11.47 -11.67 13.44
C ALA A 77 -11.05 -10.81 12.24
N ARG A 78 -11.00 -11.40 11.03
CA ARG A 78 -10.72 -10.67 9.78
C ARG A 78 -11.74 -9.57 9.51
N LYS A 79 -13.02 -9.83 9.75
CA LYS A 79 -14.09 -8.84 9.57
C LYS A 79 -13.95 -7.68 10.56
N GLU A 80 -13.62 -7.97 11.81
CA GLU A 80 -13.42 -6.94 12.83
C GLU A 80 -12.17 -6.10 12.53
N GLN A 81 -11.07 -6.75 12.12
CA GLN A 81 -9.86 -6.04 11.71
C GLN A 81 -10.14 -5.14 10.50
N ALA A 82 -10.79 -5.65 9.45
CA ALA A 82 -11.13 -4.86 8.28
C ALA A 82 -12.05 -3.67 8.60
N LYS A 83 -12.95 -3.79 9.58
CA LYS A 83 -13.76 -2.67 10.07
C LYS A 83 -12.91 -1.63 10.78
N LYS A 84 -11.99 -2.05 11.65
CA LYS A 84 -11.07 -1.13 12.34
C LYS A 84 -10.18 -0.40 11.34
N ASP A 85 -9.59 -1.12 10.39
CA ASP A 85 -8.75 -0.56 9.34
C ASP A 85 -9.53 0.45 8.48
N LEU A 86 -10.81 0.15 8.18
CA LEU A 86 -11.68 1.07 7.44
C LEU A 86 -11.97 2.36 8.21
N GLU A 87 -12.30 2.25 9.50
CA GLU A 87 -12.57 3.42 10.34
C GLU A 87 -11.30 4.26 10.55
N GLU A 88 -10.14 3.61 10.76
CA GLU A 88 -8.86 4.29 10.83
C GLU A 88 -8.52 5.01 9.51
N ALA A 89 -8.67 4.33 8.37
CA ALA A 89 -8.43 4.92 7.06
C ALA A 89 -9.36 6.11 6.76
N LYS A 90 -10.63 6.07 7.22
CA LYS A 90 -11.54 7.22 7.11
C LYS A 90 -11.09 8.40 7.94
N VAL A 91 -10.69 8.17 9.19
CA VAL A 91 -10.20 9.23 10.09
C VAL A 91 -8.92 9.84 9.54
N GLN A 92 -7.95 9.01 9.14
CA GLN A 92 -6.70 9.45 8.53
C GLN A 92 -6.95 10.21 7.22
N GLY A 93 -7.85 9.71 6.36
CA GLY A 93 -8.22 10.37 5.11
C GLY A 93 -8.86 11.74 5.34
N ALA A 94 -9.76 11.87 6.30
CA ALA A 94 -10.36 13.15 6.67
C ALA A 94 -9.31 14.14 7.20
N ALA A 95 -8.41 13.69 8.07
CA ALA A 95 -7.31 14.49 8.60
C ALA A 95 -6.33 14.93 7.49
N LEU A 96 -6.05 14.05 6.52
CA LEU A 96 -5.21 14.36 5.36
C LEU A 96 -5.85 15.44 4.48
N ILE A 97 -7.16 15.36 4.21
CA ILE A 97 -7.88 16.38 3.44
C ILE A 97 -7.86 17.73 4.17
N GLU A 98 -8.05 17.73 5.49
CA GLU A 98 -7.99 18.97 6.28
C GLU A 98 -6.58 19.59 6.24
N THR A 99 -5.55 18.76 6.38
CA THR A 99 -4.14 19.18 6.32
C THR A 99 -3.80 19.73 4.94
N ALA A 100 -4.17 19.02 3.87
CA ALA A 100 -3.96 19.46 2.49
C ALA A 100 -4.65 20.81 2.24
N LYS A 101 -5.88 21.03 2.73
CA LYS A 101 -6.55 22.34 2.62
C LYS A 101 -5.74 23.45 3.31
N LYS A 102 -5.28 23.22 4.54
CA LYS A 102 -4.43 24.19 5.27
C LYS A 102 -3.14 24.47 4.50
N GLU A 103 -2.46 23.43 4.01
CA GLU A 103 -1.24 23.57 3.21
C GLU A 103 -1.48 24.33 1.91
N THR A 104 -2.58 24.09 1.20
CA THR A 104 -2.90 24.86 -0.01
C THR A 104 -3.12 26.34 0.28
N PHE A 105 -3.78 26.67 1.40
CA PHE A 105 -3.97 28.05 1.82
C PHE A 105 -2.63 28.72 2.15
N PHE A 106 -1.80 28.07 2.97
CA PHE A 106 -0.47 28.59 3.32
C PHE A 106 0.45 28.71 2.11
N ALA A 107 0.39 27.75 1.17
CA ALA A 107 1.17 27.80 -0.06
C ALA A 107 0.72 28.99 -0.94
N ALA A 108 -0.58 29.21 -1.09
CA ALA A 108 -1.12 30.34 -1.83
C ALA A 108 -0.72 31.68 -1.20
N GLU A 109 -0.83 31.79 0.12
CA GLU A 109 -0.41 32.99 0.87
C GLU A 109 1.10 33.25 0.73
N LYS A 110 1.92 32.19 0.84
CA LYS A 110 3.37 32.29 0.64
C LYS A 110 3.73 32.74 -0.77
N ILE A 111 3.09 32.19 -1.80
CA ILE A 111 3.30 32.60 -3.20
C ILE A 111 2.90 34.05 -3.39
N LYS A 112 1.75 34.47 -2.85
CA LYS A 112 1.29 35.87 -2.92
C LYS A 112 2.30 36.82 -2.28
N ASN A 113 2.73 36.54 -1.04
CA ASN A 113 3.69 37.38 -0.33
C ASN A 113 5.06 37.42 -1.04
N ALA A 114 5.51 36.30 -1.59
CA ALA A 114 6.74 36.25 -2.38
C ALA A 114 6.62 37.08 -3.67
N ALA A 115 5.50 36.99 -4.38
CA ALA A 115 5.24 37.77 -5.59
C ALA A 115 5.15 39.28 -5.28
N GLU A 116 4.49 39.67 -4.20
CA GLU A 116 4.42 41.08 -3.76
C GLU A 116 5.83 41.62 -3.44
N GLN A 117 6.65 40.83 -2.74
CA GLN A 117 8.03 41.21 -2.45
C GLN A 117 8.87 41.33 -3.73
N GLU A 118 8.70 40.40 -4.68
CA GLU A 118 9.41 40.41 -5.96
C GLU A 118 9.00 41.61 -6.82
N ILE A 119 7.70 41.95 -6.86
CA ILE A 119 7.20 43.15 -7.54
C ILE A 119 7.81 44.41 -6.92
N SER A 120 7.83 44.53 -5.59
CA SER A 120 8.44 45.66 -4.89
C SER A 120 9.94 45.78 -5.20
N ASN A 121 10.66 44.65 -5.22
CA ASN A 121 12.08 44.63 -5.56
C ASN A 121 12.32 45.03 -7.03
N LEU A 122 11.48 44.55 -7.94
CA LEU A 122 11.55 44.88 -9.36
C LEU A 122 11.28 46.37 -9.61
N GLN A 123 10.29 46.95 -8.92
CA GLN A 123 10.00 48.38 -8.98
C GLN A 123 11.19 49.23 -8.54
N LYS A 124 11.81 48.88 -7.40
CA LYS A 124 13.01 49.58 -6.90
C LYS A 124 14.17 49.48 -7.90
N SER A 125 14.45 48.28 -8.39
CA SER A 125 15.50 48.04 -9.39
C SER A 125 15.25 48.83 -10.68
N PHE A 126 13.99 48.87 -11.14
CA PHE A 126 13.61 49.64 -12.32
C PHE A 126 13.80 51.15 -12.12
N ASP A 127 13.41 51.69 -10.97
CA ASP A 127 13.62 53.11 -10.66
C ASP A 127 15.12 53.47 -10.58
N GLU A 128 15.92 52.62 -9.94
CA GLU A 128 17.38 52.77 -9.89
C GLU A 128 18.02 52.75 -11.29
N GLN A 129 17.56 51.84 -12.16
CA GLN A 129 18.04 51.72 -13.52
C GLN A 129 17.63 52.92 -14.39
N LYS A 130 16.39 53.38 -14.26
CA LYS A 130 15.87 54.58 -14.93
C LYS A 130 16.70 55.81 -14.54
N ASP A 131 16.98 55.98 -13.25
CA ASP A 131 17.80 57.08 -12.75
C ASP A 131 19.25 57.01 -13.25
N PHE A 132 19.81 55.80 -13.35
CA PHE A 132 21.14 55.59 -13.90
C PHE A 132 21.21 55.97 -15.38
N GLU A 133 20.27 55.47 -16.20
CA GLU A 133 20.20 55.80 -17.63
C GLU A 133 19.94 57.30 -17.85
N ALA A 134 19.07 57.93 -17.06
CA ALA A 134 18.84 59.37 -17.13
C ALA A 134 20.12 60.17 -16.84
N ARG A 135 20.94 59.74 -15.87
CA ARG A 135 22.25 60.36 -15.60
C ARG A 135 23.23 60.14 -16.74
N LYS A 136 23.24 58.95 -17.34
CA LYS A 136 24.11 58.61 -18.47
C LYS A 136 23.77 59.46 -19.70
N ILE A 137 22.50 59.50 -20.08
CA ILE A 137 22.00 60.32 -21.20
C ILE A 137 22.32 61.79 -20.97
N LYS A 138 22.07 62.34 -19.76
CA LYS A 138 22.44 63.72 -19.45
C LYS A 138 23.93 64.00 -19.68
N LYS A 139 24.82 63.10 -19.23
CA LYS A 139 26.26 63.26 -19.45
C LYS A 139 26.64 63.18 -20.92
N GLU A 140 26.01 62.28 -21.66
CA GLU A 140 26.25 62.07 -23.09
C GLU A 140 25.80 63.28 -23.91
N VAL A 141 24.57 63.76 -23.71
CA VAL A 141 24.02 64.96 -24.35
C VAL A 141 24.83 66.21 -24.01
N VAL A 142 25.22 66.40 -22.74
CA VAL A 142 26.08 67.53 -22.35
C VAL A 142 27.44 67.42 -23.02
N GLY A 143 28.00 66.22 -23.13
CA GLY A 143 29.26 65.97 -23.82
C GLY A 143 29.19 66.25 -25.32
N GLU A 144 28.08 65.88 -25.97
CA GLU A 144 27.79 66.15 -27.38
C GLU A 144 27.61 67.65 -27.63
N ILE A 145 26.77 68.34 -26.85
CA ILE A 145 26.60 69.80 -26.95
C ILE A 145 27.91 70.54 -26.71
N LEU A 146 28.70 70.13 -25.70
CA LEU A 146 30.02 70.73 -25.48
C LEU A 146 30.90 70.54 -26.71
N ARG A 147 30.96 69.33 -27.27
CA ARG A 147 31.70 69.07 -28.52
C ARG A 147 31.24 69.95 -29.66
N ASP A 148 29.93 70.00 -29.92
CA ASP A 148 29.35 70.82 -30.97
C ASP A 148 29.63 72.32 -30.78
N VAL A 149 29.60 72.83 -29.55
CA VAL A 149 29.94 74.23 -29.23
C VAL A 149 31.43 74.50 -29.42
N PHE A 150 32.30 73.52 -29.17
CA PHE A 150 33.73 73.63 -29.42
C PHE A 150 34.12 73.42 -30.89
N GLU A 151 33.34 72.66 -31.65
CA GLU A 151 33.55 72.40 -33.09
C GLU A 151 32.89 73.47 -33.99
N THR A 152 31.78 74.05 -33.56
CA THR A 152 31.18 75.23 -34.22
C THR A 152 32.03 76.45 -33.86
N ASP A 153 32.51 77.16 -34.87
CA ASP A 153 33.47 78.30 -34.89
C ASP A 153 33.23 79.50 -33.92
N ALA A 154 32.33 79.41 -32.94
CA ALA A 154 31.98 80.48 -32.00
C ALA A 154 32.91 80.58 -30.77
N VAL A 155 33.80 79.61 -30.54
CA VAL A 155 34.78 79.64 -29.45
C VAL A 155 36.20 79.48 -29.98
N LYS A 156 36.62 80.45 -30.80
CA LYS A 156 38.00 80.96 -30.68
C LYS A 156 38.11 81.62 -29.30
N LEU A 157 38.18 80.81 -28.25
CA LEU A 157 38.60 81.25 -26.92
C LEU A 157 40.01 81.77 -27.12
N SER A 158 40.08 83.06 -27.33
CA SER A 158 41.24 83.77 -27.81
C SER A 158 42.29 83.59 -26.73
N GLN A 159 43.31 82.77 -27.01
CA GLN A 159 44.47 82.63 -26.13
C GLN A 159 45.02 84.01 -25.73
N ASP A 160 44.87 85.01 -26.61
CA ASP A 160 45.17 86.42 -26.35
C ASP A 160 44.44 87.05 -25.15
N LYS A 161 43.17 86.68 -24.88
CA LYS A 161 42.42 87.22 -23.72
C LYS A 161 42.79 86.53 -22.41
N LEU A 162 43.15 85.24 -22.45
CA LEU A 162 43.58 84.52 -21.25
C LEU A 162 44.98 84.98 -20.79
N VAL A 163 45.87 85.29 -21.73
CA VAL A 163 47.21 85.83 -21.42
C VAL A 163 47.11 87.26 -20.85
N GLN A 164 46.26 88.12 -21.40
CA GLN A 164 46.07 89.48 -20.85
C GLN A 164 45.50 89.54 -19.43
N ILE A 165 44.67 88.57 -19.03
CA ILE A 165 44.14 88.53 -17.66
C ILE A 165 45.21 88.09 -16.65
N VAL A 166 46.15 87.25 -17.08
CA VAL A 166 47.29 86.82 -16.25
C VAL A 166 48.34 87.94 -16.14
N GLU A 167 48.66 88.62 -17.24
CA GLU A 167 49.65 89.72 -17.24
C GLU A 167 49.16 90.94 -16.45
N LYS A 168 47.85 91.26 -16.47
CA LYS A 168 47.32 92.42 -15.72
C LYS A 168 47.20 92.20 -14.21
N LYS A 169 47.42 90.97 -13.72
CA LYS A 169 47.50 90.66 -12.28
C LYS A 169 48.94 90.58 -11.77
N ALA A 170 49.93 90.65 -12.67
CA ALA A 170 51.35 90.60 -12.34
C ALA A 170 52.03 91.98 -12.34
N VAL A 171 51.25 93.07 -12.43
CA VAL A 171 51.70 94.46 -12.20
C VAL A 171 50.85 95.07 -11.09
#